data_AF-A0A970L3R6-F1
#
_entry.id   AF-A0A970L3R6-F1
#
_cell.length_a   1.000
_cell.length_b   1.000
_cell.length_c   1.000
_cell.angle_alpha   90.00
_cell.angle_beta   90.00
_cell.angle_gamma   90.00
#
_symmetry.space_group_name_H-M   'P 1'
#
loop_
_entity.id
_entity.type
_entity.pdbx_description
1 polymer ?
#
loop_
_entity_poly.entity_id
_entity_poly.type
_entity_poly.pdbx_seq_one_letter_code
_entity_poly.pdbx_strand_id
1 'polypeptide(L)'
;MRIVTVLALVCVCGGGLAVQGTAPSDAATYANPFELPEEWPAYGVGDPFILRWNGRYYLYPSTNTHFGGSVGIKAWSSVDLVNWRYEGLVTEDPVSRNAYAPEVVYWNGKFYLYTSPDGQGHYVFVADSPTGPFTAVTGNLGMTIDGSVFIDDDGTWIFTHAGHLGIRGRRMRDPFTFGPEQVVNSNLGGWTEGSYILKRDGGMSKVYWGRDS
;
A
#
# COMPACT_ATOMS: atom_id res chain seq x y z
N MET A 1 15.30 19.80 2.11
CA MET A 1 16.22 18.81 1.53
C MET A 1 17.21 18.37 2.61
N ARG A 2 17.01 17.17 3.16
CA ARG A 2 17.96 16.52 4.07
C ARG A 2 17.97 15.04 3.71
N ILE A 3 19.09 14.62 3.13
CA ILE A 3 19.51 13.23 2.96
C ILE A 3 20.02 12.74 4.31
N VAL A 4 19.57 11.55 4.77
CA VAL A 4 20.29 10.73 5.76
C VAL A 4 20.11 9.23 5.43
N THR A 5 21.03 8.72 4.61
CA THR A 5 21.95 7.59 4.82
C THR A 5 21.56 6.37 5.70
N VAL A 6 21.43 5.21 5.00
CA VAL A 6 22.10 3.88 5.13
C VAL A 6 22.06 3.09 6.44
N LEU A 7 21.75 1.78 6.32
CA LEU A 7 22.52 0.73 6.99
C LEU A 7 22.89 -0.38 5.98
N ALA A 8 24.16 -0.41 5.58
CA ALA A 8 24.82 -1.53 4.92
C ALA A 8 25.69 -2.19 5.98
N LEU A 9 25.45 -3.48 6.24
CA LEU A 9 26.25 -4.26 7.18
C LEU A 9 27.53 -4.71 6.47
N VAL A 10 28.65 -4.06 6.77
CA VAL A 10 29.99 -4.55 6.43
C VAL A 10 30.37 -5.58 7.50
N CYS A 11 30.56 -6.83 7.11
CA CYS A 11 31.17 -7.84 7.95
C CYS A 11 32.69 -7.61 7.97
N VAL A 12 33.24 -7.19 9.10
CA VAL A 12 34.68 -7.21 9.36
C VAL A 12 34.96 -8.34 10.34
N CYS A 13 35.67 -9.37 9.88
CA CYS A 13 36.22 -10.41 10.73
C CYS A 13 37.48 -9.88 11.41
N GLY A 14 37.45 -9.68 12.73
CA GLY A 14 38.62 -9.37 13.54
C GLY A 14 38.34 -9.72 15.00
N GLY A 15 39.09 -10.69 15.54
CA GLY A 15 38.79 -11.32 16.83
C GLY A 15 39.16 -10.50 18.07
N GLY A 16 38.55 -10.88 19.20
CA GLY A 16 39.05 -10.58 20.54
C GLY A 16 38.02 -10.01 21.52
N LEU A 17 37.85 -10.74 22.63
CA LEU A 17 37.20 -10.41 23.90
C LEU A 17 35.66 -10.37 23.93
N ALA A 18 35.10 -11.46 24.46
CA ALA A 18 33.69 -11.58 24.82
C ALA A 18 33.37 -10.66 26.02
N VAL A 19 32.67 -9.57 25.75
CA VAL A 19 31.82 -8.92 26.75
C VAL A 19 30.56 -9.77 26.85
N GLN A 20 30.30 -10.36 28.02
CA GLN A 20 28.98 -10.93 28.34
C GLN A 20 27.97 -9.78 28.43
N GLY A 21 27.50 -9.31 27.29
CA GLY A 21 26.27 -8.55 27.19
C GLY A 21 25.12 -9.52 27.39
N THR A 22 24.26 -9.25 28.36
CA THR A 22 22.93 -9.87 28.44
C THR A 22 22.26 -9.75 27.07
N ALA A 23 21.92 -10.88 26.46
CA ALA A 23 21.19 -10.91 25.20
C ALA A 23 19.93 -10.04 25.35
N PRO A 24 19.61 -9.17 24.37
CA PRO A 24 18.33 -8.49 24.38
C PRO A 24 17.22 -9.55 24.40
N SER A 25 16.29 -9.35 25.32
CA SER A 25 15.10 -10.17 25.59
C SER A 25 14.35 -10.55 24.32
N ASP A 26 13.90 -11.81 24.26
CA ASP A 26 12.88 -12.39 23.38
C ASP A 26 12.38 -11.44 22.28
N ALA A 27 13.05 -11.47 21.14
CA ALA A 27 12.45 -10.94 19.92
C ALA A 27 11.18 -11.75 19.66
N ALA A 28 10.01 -11.13 19.83
CA ALA A 28 8.74 -11.75 19.51
C ALA A 28 8.79 -12.25 18.07
N THR A 29 8.77 -13.57 17.90
CA THR A 29 8.67 -14.19 16.58
C THR A 29 7.20 -14.22 16.19
N TYR A 30 6.92 -14.01 14.91
CA TYR A 30 5.57 -14.14 14.35
C TYR A 30 5.54 -15.30 13.35
N ALA A 31 4.39 -15.93 13.22
CA ALA A 31 4.11 -16.92 12.18
C ALA A 31 3.02 -16.35 11.27
N ASN A 32 3.23 -16.43 9.97
CA ASN A 32 2.20 -16.10 8.97
C ASN A 32 1.44 -17.38 8.59
N PRO A 33 0.12 -17.31 8.35
CA PRO A 33 -0.74 -16.13 8.52
C PRO A 33 -1.00 -15.81 9.99
N PHE A 34 -1.19 -14.53 10.29
CA PHE A 34 -1.70 -14.06 11.58
C PHE A 34 -3.06 -13.39 11.38
N GLU A 35 -3.96 -13.57 12.34
CA GLU A 35 -5.26 -12.91 12.35
C GLU A 35 -5.11 -11.50 12.94
N LEU A 36 -5.78 -10.52 12.33
CA LEU A 36 -5.86 -9.18 12.88
C LEU A 36 -7.06 -9.06 13.81
N PRO A 37 -6.95 -8.30 14.91
CA PRO A 37 -8.13 -7.94 15.69
C PRO A 37 -9.09 -7.15 14.82
N GLU A 38 -10.38 -7.45 14.89
CA GLU A 38 -11.42 -6.77 14.10
C GLU A 38 -11.27 -6.92 12.57
N GLU A 39 -10.56 -7.93 12.06
CA GLU A 39 -10.60 -8.19 10.61
C GLU A 39 -12.01 -8.55 10.13
N TRP A 40 -12.24 -8.50 8.82
CA TRP A 40 -13.55 -8.86 8.28
C TRP A 40 -13.79 -10.38 8.48
N PRO A 41 -14.81 -10.83 9.23
CA PRO A 41 -14.87 -12.23 9.67
C PRO A 41 -14.89 -13.28 8.55
N ALA A 42 -15.47 -12.96 7.39
CA ALA A 42 -15.57 -13.88 6.26
C ALA A 42 -14.61 -13.55 5.09
N TYR A 43 -14.10 -12.33 5.02
CA TYR A 43 -13.21 -11.88 3.95
C TYR A 43 -11.73 -11.84 4.38
N GLY A 44 -11.46 -11.66 5.66
CA GLY A 44 -10.13 -11.48 6.22
C GLY A 44 -9.46 -10.19 5.72
N VAL A 45 -8.18 -10.31 5.37
CA VAL A 45 -7.30 -9.24 4.91
C VAL A 45 -6.91 -9.48 3.45
N GLY A 46 -7.78 -9.07 2.53
CA GLY A 46 -7.48 -9.03 1.09
C GLY A 46 -6.65 -7.80 0.71
N ASP A 47 -5.80 -7.94 -0.30
CA ASP A 47 -4.99 -6.86 -0.91
C ASP A 47 -4.38 -5.86 0.09
N PRO A 48 -3.57 -6.34 1.06
CA PRO A 48 -3.04 -5.49 2.11
C PRO A 48 -2.03 -4.48 1.56
N PHE A 49 -2.23 -3.20 1.87
CA PHE A 49 -1.25 -2.14 1.66
C PHE A 49 -0.71 -1.61 2.99
N ILE A 50 0.62 -1.42 3.07
CA ILE A 50 1.27 -0.86 4.26
C ILE A 50 1.96 0.48 3.94
N LEU A 51 1.47 1.56 4.55
CA LEU A 51 2.15 2.85 4.58
C LEU A 51 3.11 2.92 5.76
N ARG A 52 4.38 3.26 5.52
CA ARG A 52 5.30 3.69 6.58
C ARG A 52 5.30 5.21 6.68
N TRP A 53 4.88 5.76 7.81
CA TRP A 53 4.87 7.20 8.04
C TRP A 53 5.17 7.55 9.50
N ASN A 54 6.07 8.51 9.70
CA ASN A 54 6.45 9.04 11.01
C ASN A 54 6.80 7.95 12.06
N GLY A 55 7.61 6.97 11.67
CA GLY A 55 8.06 5.89 12.54
C GLY A 55 7.03 4.79 12.82
N ARG A 56 5.86 4.83 12.16
CA ARG A 56 4.78 3.83 12.27
C ARG A 56 4.45 3.22 10.92
N TYR A 57 3.83 2.05 10.97
CA TYR A 57 3.24 1.34 9.85
C TYR A 57 1.72 1.41 9.96
N TYR A 58 1.04 1.59 8.84
CA TYR A 58 -0.41 1.64 8.74
C TYR A 58 -0.86 0.67 7.67
N LEU A 59 -1.72 -0.27 8.03
CA LEU A 59 -2.23 -1.32 7.14
C LEU A 59 -3.65 -0.99 6.71
N TYR A 60 -3.91 -1.06 5.41
CA TYR A 60 -5.21 -0.86 4.79
C TYR A 60 -5.50 -2.08 3.90
N PRO A 61 -6.45 -2.95 4.26
CA PRO A 61 -6.88 -4.04 3.39
C PRO A 61 -8.12 -3.65 2.60
N SER A 62 -8.39 -4.43 1.56
CA SER A 62 -9.65 -4.41 0.82
C SER A 62 -10.86 -4.56 1.75
N THR A 63 -11.96 -3.96 1.31
CA THR A 63 -13.28 -4.15 1.89
C THR A 63 -14.12 -4.94 0.92
N ASN A 64 -14.84 -5.96 1.40
CA ASN A 64 -15.76 -6.73 0.58
C ASN A 64 -17.11 -6.90 1.26
N THR A 65 -18.08 -6.10 0.84
CA THR A 65 -19.43 -6.08 1.40
C THR A 65 -20.26 -7.30 1.01
N HIS A 66 -19.84 -8.06 0.00
CA HIS A 66 -20.48 -9.33 -0.37
C HIS A 66 -20.05 -10.50 0.54
N PHE A 67 -18.92 -10.37 1.23
CA PHE A 67 -18.34 -11.43 2.07
C PHE A 67 -18.15 -10.96 3.51
N GLY A 68 -19.24 -10.53 4.15
CA GLY A 68 -19.24 -10.19 5.59
C GLY A 68 -18.56 -8.86 5.94
N GLY A 69 -18.13 -8.07 4.95
CA GLY A 69 -17.72 -6.69 5.13
C GLY A 69 -18.90 -5.72 5.21
N SER A 70 -18.61 -4.49 5.61
CA SER A 70 -19.56 -3.36 5.58
C SER A 70 -18.90 -2.17 4.87
N VAL A 71 -19.68 -1.15 4.51
CA VAL A 71 -19.14 0.08 3.91
C VAL A 71 -18.06 0.68 4.83
N GLY A 72 -16.96 1.12 4.22
CA GLY A 72 -15.83 1.74 4.90
C GLY A 72 -14.57 0.89 4.84
N ILE A 73 -13.42 1.55 4.91
CA ILE A 73 -12.10 0.90 4.87
C ILE A 73 -11.54 0.84 6.29
N LYS A 74 -11.22 -0.36 6.78
CA LYS A 74 -10.55 -0.55 8.08
C LYS A 74 -9.08 -0.19 7.99
N ALA A 75 -8.48 0.24 9.10
CA ALA A 75 -7.03 0.34 9.21
C ALA A 75 -6.49 -0.13 10.56
N TRP A 76 -5.21 -0.51 10.54
CA TRP A 76 -4.43 -0.86 11.71
C TRP A 76 -3.12 -0.08 11.72
N SER A 77 -2.56 0.17 12.91
CA SER A 77 -1.21 0.71 13.04
C SER A 77 -0.28 -0.19 13.85
N SER A 78 1.01 -0.16 13.51
CA SER A 78 2.06 -0.92 14.19
C SER A 78 3.36 -0.12 14.26
N VAL A 79 4.20 -0.43 15.24
CA VAL A 79 5.58 0.11 15.35
C VAL A 79 6.64 -0.94 15.00
N ASP A 80 6.26 -2.21 14.92
CA ASP A 80 7.17 -3.36 14.81
C ASP A 80 6.77 -4.38 13.73
N LEU A 81 5.67 -4.14 12.99
CA LEU A 81 5.06 -5.04 12.00
C LEU A 81 4.50 -6.36 12.57
N VAL A 82 4.58 -6.55 13.89
CA VAL A 82 4.13 -7.76 14.60
C VAL A 82 2.86 -7.47 15.36
N ASN A 83 2.85 -6.41 16.17
CA ASN A 83 1.74 -6.02 17.01
C ASN A 83 0.93 -4.92 16.32
N TRP A 84 -0.32 -5.24 15.97
CA TRP A 84 -1.22 -4.35 15.22
C TRP A 84 -2.36 -3.86 16.11
N ARG A 85 -2.53 -2.54 16.17
CA ARG A 85 -3.65 -1.86 16.82
C ARG A 85 -4.70 -1.51 15.79
N TYR A 86 -5.95 -1.92 16.01
CA TYR A 86 -7.07 -1.46 15.20
C TYR A 86 -7.31 0.05 15.38
N GLU A 87 -7.41 0.79 14.27
CA GLU A 87 -7.60 2.25 14.25
C GLU A 87 -9.03 2.64 13.84
N GLY A 88 -9.91 1.68 13.54
CA GLY A 88 -11.28 1.93 13.10
C GLY A 88 -11.43 1.98 11.59
N LEU A 89 -12.58 2.51 11.14
CA LEU A 89 -12.83 2.84 9.74
C LEU A 89 -12.18 4.19 9.42
N VAL A 90 -11.29 4.22 8.43
CA VAL A 90 -10.64 5.45 7.98
C VAL A 90 -11.52 6.24 7.02
N THR A 91 -12.58 5.63 6.50
CA THR A 91 -13.68 6.30 5.78
C THR A 91 -14.95 5.51 5.98
N GLU A 92 -16.08 6.22 5.96
CA GLU A 92 -17.43 5.64 5.96
C GLU A 92 -18.23 6.09 4.73
N ASP A 93 -17.54 6.65 3.72
CA ASP A 93 -18.17 7.12 2.49
C ASP A 93 -18.86 5.95 1.76
N PRO A 94 -20.14 6.06 1.36
CA PRO A 94 -20.84 5.01 0.62
C PRO A 94 -20.13 4.51 -0.64
N VAL A 95 -19.30 5.35 -1.27
CA VAL A 95 -18.48 4.99 -2.43
C VAL A 95 -17.47 3.90 -2.07
N SER A 96 -17.03 3.80 -0.82
CA SER A 96 -16.08 2.77 -0.35
C SER A 96 -16.69 1.38 -0.16
N ARG A 97 -17.90 1.13 -0.67
CA ARG A 97 -18.44 -0.23 -0.78
C ARG A 97 -17.53 -1.06 -1.69
N ASN A 98 -17.21 -2.29 -1.29
CA ASN A 98 -16.32 -3.16 -2.06
C ASN A 98 -15.00 -2.45 -2.46
N ALA A 99 -14.44 -1.64 -1.57
CA ALA A 99 -13.21 -0.88 -1.82
C ALA A 99 -12.03 -1.85 -1.99
N TYR A 100 -11.72 -2.21 -3.23
CA TYR A 100 -10.64 -3.13 -3.58
C TYR A 100 -9.29 -2.41 -3.66
N ALA A 101 -8.25 -3.12 -3.21
CA ALA A 101 -6.83 -2.74 -3.23
C ALA A 101 -6.58 -1.28 -2.82
N PRO A 102 -6.95 -0.85 -1.60
CA PRO A 102 -6.70 0.50 -1.17
C PRO A 102 -5.21 0.78 -0.94
N GLU A 103 -4.67 1.83 -1.55
CA GLU A 103 -3.32 2.34 -1.26
C GLU A 103 -3.37 3.76 -0.69
N VAL A 104 -2.46 4.08 0.23
CA VAL A 104 -2.34 5.42 0.83
C VAL A 104 -0.94 5.99 0.62
N VAL A 105 -0.87 7.22 0.11
CA VAL A 105 0.39 7.96 -0.03
C VAL A 105 0.32 9.29 0.72
N TYR A 106 1.43 9.68 1.34
CA TYR A 106 1.58 10.99 1.96
C TYR A 106 2.28 11.96 1.00
N TRP A 107 1.69 13.13 0.79
CA TRP A 107 2.33 14.19 0.02
C TRP A 107 1.88 15.58 0.48
N ASN A 108 2.85 16.46 0.67
CA ASN A 108 2.64 17.88 0.98
C ASN A 108 1.60 18.13 2.11
N GLY A 109 1.73 17.40 3.22
CA GLY A 109 0.89 17.60 4.40
C GLY A 109 -0.46 16.87 4.39
N LYS A 110 -0.76 16.08 3.35
CA LYS A 110 -2.01 15.32 3.22
C LYS A 110 -1.75 13.86 2.89
N PHE A 111 -2.74 13.02 3.19
CA PHE A 111 -2.80 11.63 2.80
C PHE A 111 -3.82 11.45 1.69
N TYR A 112 -3.46 10.69 0.67
CA TYR A 112 -4.30 10.40 -0.48
C TYR A 112 -4.52 8.89 -0.54
N LEU A 113 -5.77 8.46 -0.44
CA LEU A 113 -6.17 7.06 -0.53
C LEU A 113 -6.77 6.79 -1.90
N TYR A 114 -6.25 5.79 -2.60
CA TYR A 114 -6.71 5.31 -3.90
C TYR A 114 -7.34 3.93 -3.71
N THR A 115 -8.50 3.68 -4.30
CA THR A 115 -9.14 2.36 -4.28
C THR A 115 -10.04 2.20 -5.51
N SER A 116 -10.37 0.97 -5.89
CA SER A 116 -11.27 0.64 -6.99
C SER A 116 -12.57 -0.05 -6.54
N PRO A 117 -13.55 0.69 -5.99
CA PRO A 117 -14.84 0.17 -5.55
C PRO A 117 -15.55 -0.66 -6.63
N ASP A 118 -16.04 -1.84 -6.23
CA ASP A 118 -16.74 -2.80 -7.10
C ASP A 118 -15.97 -3.25 -8.34
N GLY A 119 -14.68 -2.95 -8.41
CA GLY A 119 -13.86 -3.15 -9.60
C GLY A 119 -14.30 -2.33 -10.82
N GLN A 120 -14.98 -1.20 -10.61
CA GLN A 120 -15.54 -0.36 -11.70
C GLN A 120 -14.71 0.90 -11.99
N GLY A 121 -13.51 0.98 -11.43
CA GLY A 121 -12.61 2.12 -11.55
C GLY A 121 -12.33 2.83 -10.24
N HIS A 122 -11.43 3.81 -10.31
CA HIS A 122 -10.74 4.34 -9.14
C HIS A 122 -11.33 5.65 -8.64
N TYR A 123 -11.23 5.83 -7.33
CA TYR A 123 -11.54 7.06 -6.64
C TYR A 123 -10.34 7.49 -5.80
N VAL A 124 -10.22 8.79 -5.55
CA VAL A 124 -9.22 9.34 -4.64
C VAL A 124 -9.92 10.02 -3.47
N PHE A 125 -9.44 9.70 -2.28
CA PHE A 125 -9.87 10.30 -1.03
C PHE A 125 -8.71 11.07 -0.39
N VAL A 126 -9.02 12.07 0.45
CA VAL A 126 -8.03 12.88 1.15
C VAL A 126 -8.30 12.91 2.64
N ALA A 127 -7.23 12.86 3.43
CA ALA A 127 -7.24 13.08 4.87
C ALA A 127 -6.04 13.89 5.36
N ASP A 128 -6.16 14.43 6.59
CA ASP A 128 -5.09 15.06 7.35
C ASP A 128 -4.26 14.09 8.21
N SER A 129 -4.77 12.86 8.38
CA SER A 129 -4.17 11.80 9.20
C SER A 129 -4.15 10.49 8.40
N PRO A 130 -3.16 9.60 8.61
CA PRO A 130 -3.18 8.27 7.99
C PRO A 130 -4.38 7.44 8.46
N THR A 131 -4.98 7.76 9.60
CA THR A 131 -6.18 7.07 10.12
C THR A 131 -7.48 7.78 9.74
N GLY A 132 -7.46 8.70 8.78
CA GLY A 132 -8.64 9.42 8.34
C GLY A 132 -9.16 10.49 9.31
N PRO A 133 -10.42 10.93 9.17
CA PRO A 133 -11.36 10.46 8.14
C PRO A 133 -10.92 10.88 6.74
N PHE A 134 -10.94 9.95 5.80
CA PHE A 134 -10.74 10.16 4.37
C PHE A 134 -12.07 10.52 3.71
N THR A 135 -12.09 11.60 2.94
CA THR A 135 -13.25 12.06 2.17
C THR A 135 -12.97 11.95 0.68
N ALA A 136 -13.92 11.42 -0.10
CA ALA A 136 -13.78 11.35 -1.56
C ALA A 136 -13.68 12.76 -2.14
N VAL A 137 -12.67 13.00 -2.97
CA VAL A 137 -12.47 14.29 -3.66
C VAL A 137 -12.57 14.17 -5.18
N THR A 138 -12.76 12.96 -5.70
CA THR A 138 -13.02 12.69 -7.11
C THR A 138 -14.31 11.90 -7.27
N GLY A 139 -14.88 11.94 -8.48
CA GLY A 139 -15.78 10.88 -8.94
C GLY A 139 -14.99 9.65 -9.39
N ASN A 140 -15.65 8.74 -10.11
CA ASN A 140 -14.99 7.60 -10.73
C ASN A 140 -14.06 8.07 -11.86
N LEU A 141 -12.77 7.78 -11.71
CA LEU A 141 -11.72 8.13 -12.66
C LEU A 141 -11.56 7.07 -13.77
N GLY A 142 -12.37 6.02 -13.75
CA GLY A 142 -12.20 4.85 -14.61
C GLY A 142 -10.95 4.08 -14.21
N MET A 143 -10.22 3.57 -15.21
CA MET A 143 -9.18 2.54 -15.01
C MET A 143 -9.83 1.27 -14.42
N THR A 144 -9.16 0.12 -14.44
CA THR A 144 -9.79 -1.13 -13.96
C THR A 144 -9.70 -1.23 -12.44
N ILE A 145 -8.73 -1.99 -11.92
CA ILE A 145 -8.52 -2.26 -10.50
C ILE A 145 -7.03 -2.20 -10.15
N ASP A 146 -6.73 -2.37 -8.87
CA ASP A 146 -5.38 -2.55 -8.32
C ASP A 146 -4.43 -1.40 -8.64
N GLY A 147 -4.93 -0.20 -8.36
CA GLY A 147 -4.19 1.04 -8.46
C GLY A 147 -3.03 1.10 -7.47
N SER A 148 -1.86 1.50 -7.94
CA SER A 148 -0.70 1.78 -7.09
C SER A 148 -0.02 3.08 -7.45
N VAL A 149 0.41 3.83 -6.44
CA VAL A 149 1.08 5.12 -6.61
C VAL A 149 2.55 5.02 -6.27
N PHE A 150 3.38 5.50 -7.19
CA PHE A 150 4.80 5.74 -6.98
C PHE A 150 5.12 7.23 -7.16
N ILE A 151 5.87 7.78 -6.22
CA ILE A 151 6.39 9.14 -6.31
C ILE A 151 7.91 9.05 -6.38
N ASP A 152 8.47 9.51 -7.49
CA ASP A 152 9.93 9.52 -7.69
C ASP A 152 10.60 10.66 -6.92
N ASP A 153 11.93 10.61 -6.81
CA ASP A 153 12.72 11.57 -6.04
C ASP A 153 12.63 13.01 -6.58
N ASP A 154 12.31 13.17 -7.86
CA ASP A 154 12.07 14.47 -8.49
C ASP A 154 10.64 15.00 -8.29
N GLY A 155 9.81 14.24 -7.57
CA GLY A 155 8.40 14.55 -7.33
C GLY A 155 7.47 14.13 -8.46
N THR A 156 7.93 13.38 -9.44
CA THR A 156 7.08 12.80 -10.49
C THR A 156 6.19 11.73 -9.89
N TRP A 157 4.88 11.88 -10.08
CA TRP A 157 3.90 10.86 -9.72
C TRP A 157 3.66 9.91 -10.89
N ILE A 158 3.59 8.63 -10.57
CA ILE A 158 3.26 7.54 -11.49
C ILE A 158 2.17 6.72 -10.83
N PHE A 159 1.06 6.52 -11.54
CA PHE A 159 0.03 5.58 -11.18
C PHE A 159 0.14 4.35 -12.06
N THR A 160 0.14 3.16 -11.46
CA THR A 160 -0.04 1.90 -12.17
C THR A 160 -1.35 1.24 -11.80
N HIS A 161 -1.93 0.48 -12.71
CA HIS A 161 -3.13 -0.31 -12.42
C HIS A 161 -3.17 -1.56 -13.30
N ALA A 162 -3.98 -2.55 -12.92
CA ALA A 162 -4.22 -3.74 -13.73
C ALA A 162 -4.78 -3.34 -15.11
N GLY A 163 -4.67 -4.21 -16.10
CA GLY A 163 -5.18 -3.90 -17.44
C GLY A 163 -5.30 -5.14 -18.30
N HIS A 164 -6.13 -5.06 -19.34
CA HIS A 164 -6.43 -6.24 -20.17
C HIS A 164 -5.18 -6.83 -20.85
N LEU A 165 -4.17 -6.00 -21.17
CA LEU A 165 -2.90 -6.47 -21.74
C LEU A 165 -1.75 -6.34 -20.73
N GLY A 166 -2.03 -6.49 -19.44
CA GLY A 166 -1.07 -6.33 -18.34
C GLY A 166 -1.13 -4.95 -17.70
N ILE A 167 -0.15 -4.67 -16.84
CA ILE A 167 -0.13 -3.42 -16.06
C ILE A 167 -0.03 -2.21 -16.99
N ARG A 168 -0.78 -1.17 -16.63
CA ARG A 168 -0.80 0.15 -17.28
C ARG A 168 -0.17 1.18 -16.36
N GLY A 169 0.49 2.18 -16.94
CA GLY A 169 1.11 3.28 -16.20
C GLY A 169 0.64 4.63 -16.72
N ARG A 170 0.49 5.60 -15.82
CA ARG A 170 0.14 6.99 -16.13
C ARG A 170 1.03 7.90 -15.30
N ARG A 171 1.65 8.89 -15.92
CA ARG A 171 2.22 10.02 -15.17
C ARG A 171 1.07 10.85 -14.60
N MET A 172 1.24 11.39 -13.40
CA MET A 172 0.26 12.29 -12.80
C MET A 172 0.90 13.66 -12.58
N ARG A 173 0.11 14.72 -12.77
CA ARG A 173 0.56 16.10 -12.50
C ARG A 173 0.40 16.49 -11.03
N ASP A 174 -0.61 15.92 -10.42
CA ASP A 174 -1.05 16.12 -9.05
C ASP A 174 -1.79 14.84 -8.62
N PRO A 175 -2.20 14.69 -7.35
CA PRO A 175 -2.82 13.46 -6.85
C PRO A 175 -4.11 13.03 -7.59
N PHE A 176 -4.71 13.88 -8.42
CA PHE A 176 -6.01 13.64 -9.05
C PHE A 176 -5.99 13.69 -10.58
N THR A 177 -4.91 14.22 -11.17
CA THR A 177 -4.81 14.45 -12.62
C THR A 177 -3.90 13.42 -13.27
N PHE A 178 -4.51 12.46 -13.96
CA PHE A 178 -3.84 11.36 -14.65
C PHE A 178 -3.57 11.71 -16.12
N GLY A 179 -2.34 11.51 -16.56
CA GLY A 179 -1.92 11.67 -17.94
C GLY A 179 -2.34 10.51 -18.86
N PRO A 180 -1.84 10.50 -20.10
CA PRO A 180 -2.12 9.44 -21.05
C PRO A 180 -1.58 8.09 -20.56
N GLU A 181 -2.28 7.02 -20.93
CA GLU A 181 -1.89 5.65 -20.62
C GLU A 181 -0.60 5.27 -21.34
N GLN A 182 0.25 4.51 -20.64
CA GLN A 182 1.45 3.89 -21.17
C GLN A 182 1.44 2.41 -20.83
N VAL A 183 1.83 1.58 -21.80
CA VAL A 183 2.07 0.15 -21.56
C VAL A 183 3.43 0.03 -20.87
N VAL A 184 3.47 -0.63 -19.70
CA VAL A 184 4.71 -0.74 -18.90
C VAL A 184 5.48 -2.04 -19.12
N ASN A 185 5.13 -2.82 -20.16
CA ASN A 185 5.69 -4.13 -20.52
C ASN A 185 5.74 -5.10 -19.33
N SER A 186 4.67 -5.12 -18.54
CA SER A 186 4.49 -5.94 -17.35
C SER A 186 3.26 -6.82 -17.55
N ASN A 187 3.47 -8.02 -18.11
CA ASN A 187 2.43 -8.97 -18.50
C ASN A 187 2.97 -10.40 -18.30
N LEU A 188 2.13 -11.30 -17.77
CA LEU A 188 2.48 -12.71 -17.47
C LEU A 188 1.80 -13.74 -18.39
N GLY A 189 1.28 -13.34 -19.54
CA GLY A 189 0.54 -14.20 -20.48
C GLY A 189 -0.95 -14.36 -20.17
N GLY A 190 -1.41 -13.78 -19.05
CA GLY A 190 -2.81 -13.76 -18.60
C GLY A 190 -3.15 -12.48 -17.86
N TRP A 191 -4.24 -12.51 -17.09
CA TRP A 191 -4.61 -11.38 -16.22
C TRP A 191 -3.48 -11.09 -15.23
N THR A 192 -3.02 -9.84 -15.22
CA THR A 192 -1.91 -9.37 -14.40
C THR A 192 -2.38 -8.16 -13.61
N GLU A 193 -2.21 -8.20 -12.29
CA GLU A 193 -2.75 -7.25 -11.31
C GLU A 193 -1.77 -7.06 -10.13
N GLY A 194 -2.21 -6.39 -9.05
CA GLY A 194 -1.37 -6.16 -7.87
C GLY A 194 -0.05 -5.44 -8.18
N SER A 195 -0.10 -4.40 -9.03
CA SER A 195 1.12 -3.68 -9.42
C SER A 195 1.71 -2.89 -8.26
N TYR A 196 3.04 -2.82 -8.19
CA TYR A 196 3.77 -1.97 -7.24
C TYR A 196 5.14 -1.59 -7.82
N ILE A 197 5.61 -0.37 -7.57
CA ILE A 197 6.96 0.08 -7.97
C ILE A 197 7.80 0.33 -6.72
N LEU A 198 8.94 -0.35 -6.66
CA LEU A 198 9.94 -0.17 -5.61
C LEU A 198 11.22 0.44 -6.22
N LYS A 199 11.69 1.54 -5.64
CA LYS A 199 13.01 2.11 -5.94
C LYS A 199 13.99 1.81 -4.81
N ARG A 200 15.16 1.24 -5.14
CA ARG A 200 16.21 0.88 -4.19
C ARG A 200 17.59 1.04 -4.82
N ASP A 201 18.51 1.70 -4.11
CA ASP A 201 19.91 1.90 -4.53
C ASP A 201 20.06 2.49 -5.95
N GLY A 202 19.13 3.37 -6.34
CA GLY A 202 19.08 3.98 -7.67
C GLY A 202 18.43 3.12 -8.77
N GLY A 203 18.15 1.84 -8.49
CA GLY A 203 17.39 0.94 -9.37
C GLY A 203 15.89 0.99 -9.12
N MET A 204 15.09 0.73 -10.17
CA MET A 204 13.64 0.56 -10.07
C MET A 204 13.23 -0.88 -10.38
N SER A 205 12.42 -1.47 -9.51
CA SER A 205 11.80 -2.78 -9.67
C SER A 205 10.29 -2.61 -9.78
N LYS A 206 9.68 -3.31 -10.73
CA LYS A 206 8.22 -3.42 -10.85
C LYS A 206 7.83 -4.78 -10.33
N VAL A 207 6.88 -4.82 -9.41
CA VAL A 207 6.28 -6.03 -8.86
C VAL A 207 4.84 -6.08 -9.35
N TYR A 208 4.39 -7.27 -9.73
CA TYR A 208 3.02 -7.54 -10.16
C TYR A 208 2.78 -9.04 -10.04
N TRP A 209 1.52 -9.42 -9.85
CA TRP A 209 1.10 -10.81 -9.81
C TRP A 209 0.21 -11.13 -11.00
N GLY A 210 0.12 -12.40 -11.37
CA GLY A 210 -0.78 -12.85 -12.42
C GLY A 210 -1.34 -14.21 -12.07
N ARG A 211 -2.52 -14.51 -12.60
CA ARG A 211 -3.05 -15.86 -12.57
C ARG A 211 -2.60 -16.55 -13.86
N ASP A 212 -2.01 -17.73 -13.72
CA ASP A 212 -1.78 -18.63 -14.85
C ASP A 212 -3.14 -18.99 -15.45
N SER A 213 -3.32 -18.72 -16.75
CA SER A 213 -4.54 -19.03 -17.50
C SER A 213 -4.76 -20.53 -17.64
#